data_AF-B6QKU7-F1
#
_entry.id   AF-B6QKU7-F1
#
_cell.length_a   1.000
_cell.length_b   1.000
_cell.length_c   1.000
_cell.angle_alpha   90.00
_cell.angle_beta   90.00
_cell.angle_gamma   90.00
#
_symmetry.space_group_name_H-M   'P 1'
#
loop_
_entity.id
_entity.type
_entity.pdbx_description
1 polymer ?
#
loop_
_entity_poly.entity_id
_entity_poly.type
_entity_poly.pdbx_seq_one_letter_code
_entity_poly.pdbx_strand_id
1 'polypeptide(L)'
;MIQNYAENVLQNMHPNAANPPKLGDRWVHRFLKRLPPAYKIQKQKTIDPKRHLAEDPNIIQAWFDRLEIALDKNKITPQNYWNFDESGFQIGQGGDEEVVTKYPETIRSVPSSSSRELVTVIEGINAAGSAIPLFLIFTGKVILESWFQYLTEDEWKVTITESGFSNNEIAYEWLQHFDQHTREQAGNNWRLLTMDSHTAHLTREFMDYCLEHKIVPFRFPAHTTHLLQPLDGMPFLHYKRIHRRAINEQAHLGGYFYDKIDFCANIGRVRAEALTSRVIRSGFSQRGLWPFNPDIIVNPLWEKWELQAGQDLQIFNGDGEPDIRSSPTNASFSPPTTAYKLQRSITKVDAQLNKIETAIPGIRRSLKKILDGSLTQAHIKEQQQEQIDRLQTLNERKSAKKSRRQVQVGGVLTVQDANRAIKKRATAEEKKAERKRLKELREAPLGSMPPMPPPLSASDEAAIQRNTLLNLIEQVYPRRSDPNLIRWVEENI
;
A
#
# COMPACT_ATOMS: atom_id res chain seq x y z
N MET A 1 25.88 7.27 -28.02
CA MET A 1 25.89 6.33 -29.16
C MET A 1 25.64 7.03 -30.49
N ILE A 2 24.47 7.67 -30.72
CA ILE A 2 24.18 8.40 -31.98
C ILE A 2 25.20 9.51 -32.28
N GLN A 3 25.51 10.35 -31.28
CA GLN A 3 26.50 11.42 -31.42
C GLN A 3 27.88 10.86 -31.78
N ASN A 4 28.38 9.90 -31.01
CA ASN A 4 29.70 9.29 -31.25
C ASN A 4 29.79 8.63 -32.63
N TYR A 5 28.73 7.97 -33.10
CA TYR A 5 28.73 7.37 -34.44
C TYR A 5 28.76 8.44 -35.54
N ALA A 6 27.95 9.49 -35.40
CA ALA A 6 27.93 10.61 -36.34
C ALA A 6 29.25 11.40 -36.33
N GLU A 7 29.91 11.54 -35.18
CA GLU A 7 31.25 12.12 -35.04
C GLU A 7 32.32 11.24 -35.69
N ASN A 8 32.24 9.92 -35.54
CA ASN A 8 33.14 8.98 -36.23
C ASN A 8 32.98 9.06 -37.76
N VAL A 9 31.74 9.13 -38.26
CA VAL A 9 31.46 9.33 -39.69
C VAL A 9 32.03 10.67 -40.17
N LEU A 10 31.86 11.74 -39.38
CA LEU A 10 32.38 13.07 -39.70
C LEU A 10 33.91 13.13 -39.69
N GLN A 11 34.56 12.44 -38.75
CA GLN A 11 36.02 12.30 -38.70
C GLN A 11 36.55 11.51 -39.91
N ASN A 12 35.89 10.42 -40.27
CA ASN A 12 36.25 9.60 -41.43
C ASN A 12 36.09 10.37 -42.76
N MET A 13 35.16 11.33 -42.83
CA MET A 13 35.01 12.23 -43.99
C MET A 13 36.08 13.33 -44.06
N HIS A 14 36.86 13.55 -43.00
CA HIS A 14 37.91 14.56 -42.92
C HIS A 14 39.24 14.00 -42.39
N PRO A 15 39.84 13.00 -43.08
CA PRO A 15 40.97 12.22 -42.54
C PRO A 15 42.25 13.03 -42.30
N ASN A 16 42.41 14.19 -42.95
CA ASN A 16 43.61 15.03 -42.87
C ASN A 16 43.39 16.37 -42.14
N ALA A 17 42.26 16.56 -41.45
CA ALA A 17 41.97 17.81 -40.75
C ALA A 17 42.68 17.85 -39.38
N ALA A 18 43.51 18.88 -39.15
CA ALA A 18 44.17 19.10 -37.86
C ALA A 18 43.19 19.32 -36.69
N ASN A 19 41.97 19.80 -36.99
CA ASN A 19 40.84 19.90 -36.08
C ASN A 19 39.56 19.52 -36.84
N PRO A 20 39.11 18.26 -36.81
CA PRO A 20 37.88 17.86 -37.48
C PRO A 20 36.68 18.61 -36.87
N PRO A 21 35.67 19.00 -37.69
CA PRO A 21 34.49 19.68 -37.20
C PRO A 21 33.77 18.80 -36.17
N LYS A 22 33.37 19.39 -35.04
CA LYS A 22 32.61 18.72 -33.99
C LYS A 22 31.13 19.02 -34.17
N LEU A 23 30.29 18.03 -33.87
CA LEU A 23 28.85 18.25 -33.82
C LEU A 23 28.52 19.18 -32.63
N GLY A 24 27.64 20.14 -32.85
CA GLY A 24 27.17 21.01 -31.76
C GLY A 24 26.24 20.26 -30.81
N ASP A 25 26.16 20.69 -29.55
CA ASP A 25 25.44 20.00 -28.46
C ASP A 25 23.95 19.69 -28.76
N ARG A 26 23.32 20.49 -29.62
CA ARG A 26 21.90 20.32 -30.00
C ARG A 26 21.70 19.48 -31.26
N TRP A 27 22.76 18.99 -31.88
CA TRP A 27 22.67 18.27 -33.16
C TRP A 27 21.82 17.01 -33.05
N VAL A 28 22.04 16.18 -32.02
CA VAL A 28 21.26 14.94 -31.81
C VAL A 28 19.78 15.25 -31.65
N HIS A 29 19.43 16.26 -30.86
CA HIS A 29 18.04 16.68 -30.68
C HIS A 29 17.39 17.10 -32.01
N ARG A 30 18.10 17.92 -32.81
CA ARG A 30 17.61 18.35 -34.14
C ARG A 30 17.52 17.20 -35.13
N PHE A 31 18.49 16.28 -35.10
CA PHE A 31 18.51 15.07 -35.93
C PHE A 31 17.29 14.19 -35.64
N LEU A 32 17.05 13.88 -34.36
CA LEU A 32 15.88 13.09 -33.94
C LEU A 32 14.55 13.77 -34.30
N LYS A 33 14.46 15.10 -34.16
CA LYS A 33 13.26 15.87 -34.52
C LYS A 33 12.98 15.87 -36.04
N ARG A 34 14.00 15.68 -36.87
CA ARG A 34 13.91 15.67 -38.33
C ARG A 34 13.68 14.26 -38.90
N LEU A 35 13.74 13.21 -38.07
CA LEU A 35 13.49 11.86 -38.55
C LEU A 35 12.05 11.75 -39.11
N PRO A 36 11.86 11.10 -40.28
CA PRO A 36 10.54 10.83 -40.82
C PRO A 36 9.64 10.05 -39.84
N PRO A 37 8.31 10.18 -39.93
CA PRO A 37 7.36 9.46 -39.04
C PRO A 37 7.50 7.93 -39.06
N ALA A 38 8.09 7.37 -40.12
CA ALA A 38 8.37 5.94 -40.23
C ALA A 38 9.41 5.44 -39.20
N TYR A 39 10.28 6.32 -38.69
CA TYR A 39 11.30 5.96 -37.70
C TYR A 39 10.74 6.08 -36.28
N LYS A 40 10.84 4.99 -35.51
CA LYS A 40 10.40 4.95 -34.12
C LYS A 40 11.60 5.01 -33.18
N ILE A 41 11.59 5.96 -32.25
CA ILE A 41 12.57 6.02 -31.17
C ILE A 41 12.16 4.99 -30.12
N GLN A 42 12.89 3.88 -30.06
CA GLN A 42 12.68 2.84 -29.05
C GLN A 42 13.72 2.95 -27.95
N LYS A 43 13.26 3.15 -26.71
CA LYS A 43 14.16 3.19 -25.56
C LYS A 43 14.51 1.75 -25.16
N GLN A 44 15.74 1.33 -25.46
CA GLN A 44 16.27 0.07 -24.96
C GLN A 44 16.51 0.16 -23.45
N LYS A 45 16.08 -0.86 -22.72
CA LYS A 45 16.37 -1.02 -21.28
C LYS A 45 17.41 -2.12 -21.13
N THR A 46 18.34 -1.94 -20.21
CA THR A 46 19.27 -3.00 -19.82
C THR A 46 18.50 -4.11 -19.09
N ILE A 47 18.79 -5.35 -19.44
CA ILE A 47 18.27 -6.55 -18.77
C ILE A 47 19.46 -7.33 -18.20
N ASP A 48 19.29 -7.94 -17.04
CA ASP A 48 20.30 -8.82 -16.48
C ASP A 48 20.56 -10.01 -17.44
N PRO A 49 21.82 -10.35 -17.75
CA PRO A 49 22.13 -11.43 -18.69
C PRO A 49 21.50 -12.78 -18.32
N LYS A 50 21.37 -13.10 -17.02
CA LYS A 50 20.74 -14.35 -16.57
C LYS A 50 19.23 -14.34 -16.83
N ARG A 51 18.57 -13.20 -16.66
CA ARG A 51 17.15 -13.04 -17.03
C ARG A 51 16.94 -13.16 -18.53
N HIS A 52 17.86 -12.64 -19.32
CA HIS A 52 17.83 -12.77 -20.77
C HIS A 52 17.90 -14.23 -21.23
N LEU A 53 18.80 -15.02 -20.63
CA LEU A 53 18.97 -16.43 -20.95
C LEU A 53 17.83 -17.31 -20.41
N ALA A 54 17.20 -16.90 -19.31
CA ALA A 54 16.06 -17.60 -18.71
C ALA A 54 14.73 -17.38 -19.45
N GLU A 55 14.68 -16.44 -20.38
CA GLU A 55 13.53 -16.15 -21.25
C GLU A 55 13.38 -17.15 -22.42
N ASP A 56 13.92 -18.38 -22.28
CA ASP A 56 13.73 -19.47 -23.24
C ASP A 56 12.25 -19.87 -23.28
N PRO A 57 11.54 -19.62 -24.40
CA PRO A 57 10.10 -19.82 -24.45
C PRO A 57 9.71 -21.30 -24.35
N ASN A 58 10.60 -22.24 -24.71
CA ASN A 58 10.35 -23.68 -24.50
C ASN A 58 10.31 -24.03 -23.01
N ILE A 59 11.25 -23.48 -22.22
CA ILE A 59 11.32 -23.74 -20.77
C ILE A 59 10.09 -23.18 -20.07
N ILE A 60 9.66 -21.98 -20.47
CA ILE A 60 8.47 -21.32 -19.94
C ILE A 60 7.21 -22.09 -20.33
N GLN A 61 7.06 -22.48 -21.61
CA GLN A 61 5.93 -23.28 -22.07
C GLN A 61 5.84 -24.61 -21.31
N ALA A 62 6.93 -25.36 -21.22
CA ALA A 62 6.97 -26.63 -20.49
C ALA A 62 6.66 -26.45 -18.99
N TRP A 63 6.93 -25.28 -18.41
CA TRP A 63 6.52 -24.95 -17.05
C TRP A 63 5.01 -24.71 -16.94
N PHE A 64 4.42 -23.97 -17.89
CA PHE A 64 2.96 -23.78 -17.95
C PHE A 64 2.24 -25.12 -18.17
N ASP A 65 2.73 -25.99 -19.04
CA ASP A 65 2.14 -27.31 -19.29
C ASP A 65 2.12 -28.14 -17.99
N ARG A 66 3.21 -28.12 -17.22
CA ARG A 66 3.26 -28.79 -15.90
C ARG A 66 2.33 -28.14 -14.89
N LEU A 67 2.16 -26.83 -14.94
CA LEU A 67 1.25 -26.11 -14.06
C LEU A 67 -0.20 -26.52 -14.36
N GLU A 68 -0.59 -26.56 -15.63
CA GLU A 68 -1.93 -27.01 -16.06
C GLU A 68 -2.22 -28.43 -15.55
N ILE A 69 -1.29 -29.36 -15.77
CA ILE A 69 -1.39 -30.73 -15.26
C ILE A 69 -1.57 -30.75 -13.74
N ALA A 70 -0.83 -29.93 -13.00
CA ALA A 70 -0.94 -29.86 -11.53
C ALA A 70 -2.28 -29.26 -11.09
N LEU A 71 -2.75 -28.21 -11.75
CA LEU A 71 -4.06 -27.59 -11.49
C LEU A 71 -5.18 -28.62 -11.69
N ASP A 72 -5.17 -29.35 -12.78
CA ASP A 72 -6.18 -30.36 -13.12
C ASP A 72 -6.13 -31.57 -12.19
N LYS A 73 -4.95 -32.18 -12.02
CA LYS A 73 -4.74 -33.36 -11.19
C LYS A 73 -5.20 -33.13 -9.75
N ASN A 74 -4.93 -31.96 -9.21
CA ASN A 74 -5.24 -31.60 -7.83
C ASN A 74 -6.58 -30.87 -7.68
N LYS A 75 -7.31 -30.63 -8.78
CA LYS A 75 -8.60 -29.93 -8.82
C LYS A 75 -8.53 -28.55 -8.16
N ILE A 76 -7.48 -27.80 -8.49
CA ILE A 76 -7.20 -26.51 -7.87
C ILE A 76 -8.20 -25.47 -8.36
N THR A 77 -8.92 -24.87 -7.42
CA THR A 77 -9.82 -23.74 -7.65
C THR A 77 -9.06 -22.42 -7.48
N PRO A 78 -9.56 -21.28 -7.99
CA PRO A 78 -8.88 -19.99 -7.80
C PRO A 78 -8.72 -19.58 -6.33
N GLN A 79 -9.61 -20.04 -5.45
CA GLN A 79 -9.50 -19.82 -4.01
C GLN A 79 -8.32 -20.60 -3.39
N ASN A 80 -7.94 -21.72 -4.03
CA ASN A 80 -6.88 -22.63 -3.59
C ASN A 80 -5.59 -22.51 -4.43
N TYR A 81 -5.54 -21.61 -5.41
CA TYR A 81 -4.33 -21.25 -6.13
C TYR A 81 -3.71 -20.01 -5.50
N TRP A 82 -2.66 -20.23 -4.71
CA TRP A 82 -1.93 -19.23 -3.94
C TRP A 82 -0.57 -18.91 -4.57
N ASN A 83 -0.12 -17.68 -4.29
CA ASN A 83 1.20 -17.18 -4.60
C ASN A 83 1.83 -16.52 -3.37
N PHE A 84 3.13 -16.74 -3.18
CA PHE A 84 3.92 -16.24 -2.07
C PHE A 84 5.13 -15.44 -2.57
N ASP A 85 5.41 -14.33 -1.89
CA ASP A 85 6.61 -13.55 -2.13
C ASP A 85 6.94 -12.59 -0.97
N GLU A 86 8.19 -12.12 -0.96
CA GLU A 86 8.72 -11.19 0.04
C GLU A 86 9.05 -9.84 -0.59
N SER A 87 8.75 -8.75 0.12
CA SER A 87 9.10 -7.41 -0.33
C SER A 87 9.62 -6.53 0.79
N GLY A 88 10.80 -5.95 0.58
CA GLY A 88 11.36 -4.91 1.45
C GLY A 88 10.72 -3.54 1.23
N PHE A 89 10.38 -2.88 2.34
CA PHE A 89 9.88 -1.51 2.41
C PHE A 89 10.89 -0.65 3.14
N GLN A 90 11.28 0.47 2.52
CA GLN A 90 12.03 1.51 3.23
C GLN A 90 11.05 2.34 4.04
N ILE A 91 11.29 2.43 5.35
CA ILE A 91 10.37 3.08 6.29
C ILE A 91 10.27 4.58 6.02
N GLY A 92 11.42 5.25 5.88
CA GLY A 92 11.50 6.71 5.90
C GLY A 92 11.56 7.40 4.54
N GLN A 93 11.62 6.64 3.44
CA GLN A 93 11.86 7.21 2.11
C GLN A 93 10.55 7.44 1.35
N GLY A 94 10.17 8.71 1.23
CA GLY A 94 9.09 9.16 0.36
C GLY A 94 9.40 9.00 -1.13
N GLY A 95 8.44 9.35 -1.98
CA GLY A 95 8.62 9.38 -3.44
C GLY A 95 8.49 10.79 -4.00
N ASP A 96 9.05 11.02 -5.19
CA ASP A 96 8.81 12.25 -5.94
C ASP A 96 7.31 12.39 -6.29
N GLU A 97 6.78 13.60 -6.14
CA GLU A 97 5.38 13.94 -6.46
C GLU A 97 5.33 15.10 -7.46
N GLU A 98 4.42 15.01 -8.43
CA GLU A 98 4.09 16.13 -9.30
C GLU A 98 3.00 16.99 -8.64
N VAL A 99 3.29 18.27 -8.43
CA VAL A 99 2.36 19.23 -7.81
C VAL A 99 1.88 20.23 -8.85
N VAL A 100 0.57 20.38 -8.99
CA VAL A 100 -0.05 21.43 -9.80
C VAL A 100 -0.34 22.63 -8.91
N THR A 101 0.33 23.75 -9.16
CA THR A 101 0.20 24.97 -8.36
C THR A 101 0.13 26.20 -9.26
N LYS A 102 -0.68 27.19 -8.86
CA LYS A 102 -0.71 28.52 -9.48
C LYS A 102 0.48 29.38 -9.02
N TYR A 103 1.20 28.94 -7.98
CA TYR A 103 2.24 29.70 -7.31
C TYR A 103 3.62 29.11 -7.64
N PRO A 104 4.43 29.77 -8.50
CA PRO A 104 5.72 29.23 -8.94
C PRO A 104 6.76 29.11 -7.82
N GLU A 105 6.54 29.79 -6.70
CA GLU A 105 7.37 29.73 -5.48
C GLU A 105 6.95 28.64 -4.49
N THR A 106 6.04 27.74 -4.88
CA THR A 106 5.69 26.59 -4.04
C THR A 106 6.94 25.77 -3.74
N ILE A 107 7.09 25.37 -2.48
CA ILE A 107 8.22 24.55 -1.99
C ILE A 107 8.34 23.31 -2.89
N ARG A 108 9.53 23.13 -3.48
CA ARG A 108 9.79 22.06 -4.48
C ARG A 108 10.22 20.74 -3.86
N SER A 109 10.40 20.70 -2.54
CA SER A 109 10.97 19.57 -1.80
C SER A 109 10.07 19.18 -0.62
N VAL A 110 9.73 17.91 -0.51
CA VAL A 110 9.09 17.34 0.68
C VAL A 110 10.19 16.79 1.60
N PRO A 111 10.20 17.10 2.91
CA PRO A 111 11.13 16.48 3.85
C PRO A 111 10.97 14.96 3.86
N SER A 112 12.04 14.23 3.60
CA SER A 112 12.10 12.76 3.73
C SER A 112 13.10 12.41 4.82
N SER A 113 12.79 11.39 5.61
CA SER A 113 13.74 10.87 6.60
C SER A 113 14.97 10.29 5.90
N SER A 114 16.16 10.49 6.47
CA SER A 114 17.41 9.88 5.99
C SER A 114 17.55 8.40 6.38
N SER A 115 16.63 7.88 7.21
CA SER A 115 16.64 6.48 7.64
C SER A 115 16.36 5.54 6.47
N ARG A 116 17.33 4.66 6.18
CA ARG A 116 17.21 3.55 5.21
C ARG A 116 16.77 2.25 5.87
N GLU A 117 16.17 2.33 7.05
CA GLU A 117 15.69 1.15 7.76
C GLU A 117 14.66 0.40 6.91
N LEU A 118 14.83 -0.92 6.82
CA LEU A 118 14.01 -1.81 6.03
C LEU A 118 13.07 -2.61 6.94
N VAL A 119 11.86 -2.82 6.45
CA VAL A 119 10.93 -3.84 6.96
C VAL A 119 10.61 -4.74 5.79
N THR A 120 10.77 -6.05 5.97
CA THR A 120 10.34 -7.02 4.97
C THR A 120 8.94 -7.46 5.30
N VAL A 121 8.05 -7.41 4.32
CA VAL A 121 6.71 -7.98 4.43
C VAL A 121 6.69 -9.25 3.60
N ILE A 122 6.03 -10.28 4.12
CA ILE A 122 5.76 -11.51 3.40
C ILE A 122 4.26 -11.57 3.14
N GLU A 123 3.88 -11.70 1.87
CA GLU A 123 2.49 -11.72 1.44
C GLU A 123 2.13 -13.06 0.82
N GLY A 124 0.90 -13.51 1.09
CA GLY A 124 0.29 -14.66 0.44
C GLY A 124 -1.05 -14.26 -0.17
N ILE A 125 -1.18 -14.34 -1.49
CA ILE A 125 -2.39 -13.94 -2.23
C ILE A 125 -2.92 -15.11 -3.06
N ASN A 126 -4.23 -15.18 -3.29
CA ASN A 126 -4.82 -16.19 -4.16
C ASN A 126 -5.41 -15.60 -5.46
N ALA A 127 -5.59 -16.49 -6.44
CA ALA A 127 -6.14 -16.14 -7.74
C ALA A 127 -7.60 -15.62 -7.69
N ALA A 128 -8.34 -15.86 -6.60
CA ALA A 128 -9.68 -15.31 -6.38
C ALA A 128 -9.66 -13.83 -5.94
N GLY A 129 -8.53 -13.32 -5.46
CA GLY A 129 -8.40 -11.94 -5.00
C GLY A 129 -8.35 -11.75 -3.48
N SER A 130 -8.02 -12.78 -2.72
CA SER A 130 -7.86 -12.73 -1.26
C SER A 130 -6.38 -12.76 -0.86
N ALA A 131 -6.09 -12.31 0.36
CA ALA A 131 -4.76 -12.36 0.95
C ALA A 131 -4.83 -12.93 2.38
N ILE A 132 -3.83 -13.70 2.81
CA ILE A 132 -3.71 -14.18 4.19
C ILE A 132 -3.30 -13.05 5.14
N PRO A 133 -3.40 -13.19 6.47
CA PRO A 133 -2.85 -12.22 7.43
C PRO A 133 -1.36 -11.93 7.21
N LEU A 134 -0.95 -10.68 7.42
CA LEU A 134 0.39 -10.20 7.11
C LEU A 134 1.46 -10.85 8.01
N PHE A 135 2.63 -11.11 7.45
CA PHE A 135 3.80 -11.54 8.20
C PHE A 135 4.92 -10.51 8.01
N LEU A 136 5.34 -9.87 9.12
CA LEU A 136 6.31 -8.78 9.15
C LEU A 136 7.66 -9.26 9.70
N ILE A 137 8.75 -8.92 9.02
CA ILE A 137 10.12 -9.09 9.51
C ILE A 137 10.73 -7.70 9.72
N PHE A 138 11.02 -7.36 10.97
CA PHE A 138 11.78 -6.15 11.29
C PHE A 138 13.28 -6.46 11.44
N THR A 139 14.13 -5.56 10.96
CA THR A 139 15.55 -5.62 11.31
C THR A 139 15.72 -5.31 12.80
N GLY A 140 16.35 -6.20 13.57
CA GLY A 140 16.61 -5.98 15.00
C GLY A 140 16.93 -7.24 15.81
N LYS A 141 17.11 -7.06 17.11
CA LYS A 141 17.41 -8.15 18.07
C LYS A 141 16.30 -8.43 19.07
N VAL A 142 15.35 -7.51 19.22
CA VAL A 142 14.25 -7.63 20.19
C VAL A 142 12.96 -7.07 19.61
N ILE A 143 11.85 -7.73 19.92
CA ILE A 143 10.49 -7.29 19.62
C ILE A 143 10.04 -6.30 20.71
N LEU A 144 9.75 -5.05 20.31
CA LEU A 144 9.42 -3.96 21.23
C LEU A 144 7.91 -3.81 21.43
N GLU A 145 7.53 -3.49 22.66
CA GLU A 145 6.13 -3.26 23.07
C GLU A 145 5.47 -2.11 22.28
N SER A 146 6.24 -1.07 21.91
CA SER A 146 5.73 0.08 21.17
C SER A 146 5.24 -0.23 19.75
N TRP A 147 5.63 -1.35 19.14
CA TRP A 147 5.15 -1.72 17.80
C TRP A 147 3.68 -2.15 17.84
N PHE A 148 3.26 -2.82 18.92
CA PHE A 148 1.90 -3.35 19.08
C PHE A 148 0.90 -2.33 19.59
N GLN A 149 1.34 -1.10 19.88
CA GLN A 149 0.42 -0.01 20.20
C GLN A 149 -0.54 0.29 19.03
N TYR A 150 -0.10 0.08 17.79
CA TYR A 150 -0.87 0.41 16.59
C TYR A 150 -1.13 -0.79 15.66
N LEU A 151 -0.52 -1.95 15.93
CA LEU A 151 -0.87 -3.19 15.25
C LEU A 151 -2.11 -3.79 15.92
N THR A 152 -3.25 -3.67 15.25
CA THR A 152 -4.56 -4.11 15.75
C THR A 152 -5.05 -5.43 15.14
N GLU A 153 -4.36 -5.93 14.13
CA GLU A 153 -4.75 -7.13 13.39
C GLU A 153 -4.22 -8.38 14.08
N ASP A 154 -5.07 -9.02 14.90
CA ASP A 154 -4.72 -10.10 15.82
C ASP A 154 -3.92 -11.25 15.18
N GLU A 155 -4.29 -11.64 13.96
CA GLU A 155 -3.71 -12.77 13.24
C GLU A 155 -2.39 -12.45 12.54
N TRP A 156 -1.97 -11.19 12.52
CA TRP A 156 -0.70 -10.83 11.90
C TRP A 156 0.46 -11.35 12.73
N LYS A 157 1.53 -11.77 12.04
CA LYS A 157 2.75 -12.24 12.67
C LYS A 157 3.86 -11.21 12.53
N VAL A 158 4.64 -11.07 13.59
CA VAL A 158 5.82 -10.21 13.65
C VAL A 158 7.01 -11.05 14.09
N THR A 159 8.10 -10.96 13.34
CA THR A 159 9.40 -11.53 13.68
C THR A 159 10.49 -10.49 13.50
N ILE A 160 11.71 -10.86 13.91
CA ILE A 160 12.90 -10.05 13.75
C ILE A 160 14.06 -10.88 13.23
N THR A 161 14.91 -10.27 12.40
CA THR A 161 16.21 -10.83 12.02
C THR A 161 17.27 -9.75 12.04
N GLU A 162 18.54 -10.13 12.23
CA GLU A 162 19.64 -9.16 12.19
C GLU A 162 19.80 -8.53 10.80
N SER A 163 19.48 -9.28 9.74
CA SER A 163 19.55 -8.82 8.36
C SER A 163 18.27 -8.12 7.86
N GLY A 164 17.13 -8.34 8.52
CA GLY A 164 15.80 -7.94 8.03
C GLY A 164 15.25 -8.83 6.92
N PHE A 165 15.96 -9.90 6.54
CA PHE A 165 15.52 -10.88 5.54
C PHE A 165 15.07 -12.18 6.20
N SER A 166 14.31 -12.96 5.44
CA SER A 166 13.87 -14.30 5.83
C SER A 166 15.02 -15.32 5.78
N ASN A 167 14.79 -16.47 6.42
CA ASN A 167 15.67 -17.64 6.43
C ASN A 167 14.81 -18.91 6.40
N ASN A 168 15.44 -20.09 6.40
CA ASN A 168 14.72 -21.37 6.30
C ASN A 168 13.71 -21.55 7.44
N GLU A 169 14.05 -21.12 8.65
CA GLU A 169 13.19 -21.22 9.82
C GLU A 169 11.96 -20.32 9.68
N ILE A 170 12.13 -19.08 9.24
CA ILE A 170 11.03 -18.13 9.00
C ILE A 170 10.15 -18.59 7.85
N ALA A 171 10.74 -19.16 6.80
CA ALA A 171 9.98 -19.73 5.70
C ALA A 171 9.07 -20.89 6.15
N TYR A 172 9.57 -21.76 7.03
CA TYR A 172 8.78 -22.84 7.60
C TYR A 172 7.68 -22.33 8.53
N GLU A 173 7.98 -21.35 9.39
CA GLU A 173 6.98 -20.67 10.23
C GLU A 173 5.90 -19.95 9.40
N TRP A 174 6.29 -19.37 8.26
CA TRP A 174 5.36 -18.79 7.31
C TRP A 174 4.51 -19.85 6.63
N LEU A 175 5.06 -21.03 6.28
CA LEU A 175 4.27 -22.13 5.72
C LEU A 175 3.20 -22.61 6.71
N GLN A 176 3.53 -22.71 8.00
CA GLN A 176 2.57 -23.05 9.05
C GLN A 176 1.49 -21.97 9.20
N HIS A 177 1.89 -20.69 9.13
CA HIS A 177 0.97 -19.56 9.08
C HIS A 177 0.03 -19.63 7.86
N PHE A 178 0.57 -19.94 6.68
CA PHE A 178 -0.19 -20.15 5.46
C PHE A 178 -1.19 -21.31 5.61
N ASP A 179 -0.78 -22.45 6.16
CA ASP A 179 -1.70 -23.57 6.39
C ASP A 179 -2.83 -23.15 7.33
N GLN A 180 -2.49 -22.54 8.47
CA GLN A 180 -3.45 -22.09 9.47
C GLN A 180 -4.56 -21.22 8.86
N HIS A 181 -4.21 -20.28 7.98
CA HIS A 181 -5.18 -19.33 7.41
C HIS A 181 -5.84 -19.76 6.10
N THR A 182 -5.43 -20.89 5.52
CA THR A 182 -6.01 -21.36 4.24
C THR A 182 -6.68 -22.73 4.33
N ARG A 183 -6.42 -23.50 5.38
CA ARG A 183 -6.92 -24.87 5.54
C ARG A 183 -8.44 -24.94 5.63
N GLU A 184 -9.05 -24.08 6.44
CA GLU A 184 -10.51 -24.07 6.58
C GLU A 184 -11.21 -23.77 5.24
N GLN A 185 -10.72 -22.76 4.52
CA GLN A 185 -11.23 -22.39 3.21
C GLN A 185 -11.05 -23.53 2.18
N ALA A 186 -9.92 -24.24 2.24
CA ALA A 186 -9.65 -25.35 1.33
C ALA A 186 -10.45 -26.62 1.68
N GLY A 187 -10.83 -26.79 2.95
CA GLY A 187 -11.43 -28.03 3.45
C GLY A 187 -10.48 -29.21 3.25
N ASN A 188 -10.96 -30.26 2.56
CA ASN A 188 -10.15 -31.44 2.24
C ASN A 188 -9.46 -31.37 0.86
N ASN A 189 -9.52 -30.22 0.18
CA ASN A 189 -8.97 -30.02 -1.16
C ASN A 189 -7.49 -29.64 -1.12
N TRP A 190 -6.80 -29.85 -2.23
CA TRP A 190 -5.41 -29.41 -2.40
C TRP A 190 -5.34 -27.90 -2.60
N ARG A 191 -4.24 -27.31 -2.11
CA ARG A 191 -3.83 -25.93 -2.38
C ARG A 191 -2.55 -25.95 -3.20
N LEU A 192 -2.47 -25.13 -4.24
CA LEU A 192 -1.23 -24.96 -5.01
C LEU A 192 -0.60 -23.64 -4.62
N LEU A 193 0.69 -23.66 -4.31
CA LEU A 193 1.44 -22.49 -3.85
C LEU A 193 2.59 -22.21 -4.82
N THR A 194 2.48 -21.17 -5.64
CA THR A 194 3.59 -20.73 -6.50
C THR A 194 4.56 -19.82 -5.77
N MET A 195 5.85 -20.06 -5.96
CA MET A 195 6.94 -19.37 -5.25
C MET A 195 8.21 -19.27 -6.11
N ASP A 196 9.06 -18.27 -5.82
CA ASP A 196 10.39 -18.19 -6.44
C ASP A 196 11.32 -19.29 -5.92
N SER A 197 12.25 -19.69 -6.78
CA SER A 197 13.34 -20.63 -6.60
C SER A 197 14.43 -20.21 -5.60
N HIS A 198 14.26 -19.09 -4.87
CA HIS A 198 15.31 -18.63 -3.97
C HIS A 198 15.54 -19.63 -2.83
N THR A 199 16.82 -19.90 -2.57
CA THR A 199 17.38 -21.17 -2.09
C THR A 199 17.06 -21.53 -0.63
N ALA A 200 16.09 -20.86 0.01
CA ALA A 200 15.78 -20.95 1.44
C ALA A 200 14.49 -21.72 1.77
N HIS A 201 13.80 -22.32 0.79
CA HIS A 201 12.40 -22.73 0.96
C HIS A 201 12.08 -24.22 0.75
N LEU A 202 13.08 -25.12 0.71
CA LEU A 202 12.84 -26.53 0.38
C LEU A 202 13.65 -27.49 1.27
N THR A 203 13.64 -27.28 2.58
CA THR A 203 14.12 -28.33 3.48
C THR A 203 13.19 -29.55 3.41
N ARG A 204 13.66 -30.70 3.89
CA ARG A 204 12.85 -31.91 3.92
C ARG A 204 11.59 -31.70 4.76
N GLU A 205 11.74 -31.01 5.89
CA GLU A 205 10.64 -30.68 6.81
C GLU A 205 9.57 -29.83 6.12
N PHE A 206 9.98 -28.84 5.31
CA PHE A 206 9.05 -28.02 4.53
C PHE A 206 8.23 -28.85 3.54
N MET A 207 8.90 -29.76 2.82
CA MET A 207 8.25 -30.62 1.83
C MET A 207 7.33 -31.66 2.46
N ASP A 208 7.77 -32.28 3.56
CA ASP A 208 6.99 -33.26 4.30
C ASP A 208 5.71 -32.60 4.87
N TYR A 209 5.84 -31.38 5.43
CA TYR A 209 4.69 -30.59 5.90
C TYR A 209 3.73 -30.24 4.75
N CYS A 210 4.26 -29.79 3.59
CA CYS A 210 3.41 -29.52 2.43
C CYS A 210 2.60 -30.76 2.02
N LEU A 211 3.24 -31.93 1.98
CA LEU A 211 2.58 -33.17 1.59
C LEU A 211 1.50 -33.59 2.59
N GLU A 212 1.80 -33.55 3.90
CA GLU A 212 0.87 -33.88 4.97
C GLU A 212 -0.36 -32.96 4.97
N HIS A 213 -0.17 -31.69 4.65
CA HIS A 213 -1.23 -30.67 4.66
C HIS A 213 -1.87 -30.41 3.29
N LYS A 214 -1.65 -31.26 2.28
CA LYS A 214 -2.21 -31.11 0.92
C LYS A 214 -1.88 -29.76 0.25
N ILE A 215 -0.63 -29.34 0.37
CA ILE A 215 -0.08 -28.16 -0.28
C ILE A 215 0.89 -28.63 -1.38
N VAL A 216 0.71 -28.12 -2.60
CA VAL A 216 1.59 -28.38 -3.74
C VAL A 216 2.51 -27.17 -3.90
N PRO A 217 3.77 -27.22 -3.42
CA PRO A 217 4.73 -26.17 -3.70
C PRO A 217 5.15 -26.23 -5.18
N PHE A 218 4.94 -25.12 -5.90
CA PHE A 218 5.16 -25.05 -7.35
C PHE A 218 6.13 -23.91 -7.70
N ARG A 219 7.39 -24.25 -7.94
CA ARG A 219 8.45 -23.25 -8.15
C ARG A 219 8.44 -22.68 -9.55
N PHE A 220 8.74 -21.39 -9.67
CA PHE A 220 9.08 -20.79 -10.95
C PHE A 220 10.41 -21.34 -11.48
N PRO A 221 10.60 -21.39 -12.82
CA PRO A 221 11.92 -21.64 -13.39
C PRO A 221 12.92 -20.57 -12.93
N ALA A 222 14.20 -20.92 -12.85
CA ALA A 222 15.22 -20.02 -12.33
C ALA A 222 15.25 -18.69 -13.12
N HIS A 223 15.36 -17.56 -12.42
CA HIS A 223 15.46 -16.22 -13.00
C HIS A 223 14.25 -15.77 -13.85
N THR A 224 13.05 -16.32 -13.60
CA THR A 224 11.82 -15.97 -14.35
C THR A 224 10.79 -15.21 -13.51
N THR A 225 11.13 -14.83 -12.27
CA THR A 225 10.27 -14.10 -11.34
C THR A 225 9.68 -12.84 -11.98
N HIS A 226 10.47 -12.10 -12.76
CA HIS A 226 9.98 -10.89 -13.46
C HIS A 226 8.88 -11.17 -14.50
N LEU A 227 8.76 -12.41 -14.97
CA LEU A 227 7.75 -12.87 -15.93
C LEU A 227 6.55 -13.49 -15.26
N LEU A 228 6.77 -14.32 -14.24
CA LEU A 228 5.75 -15.24 -13.71
C LEU A 228 5.21 -14.85 -12.33
N GLN A 229 5.96 -14.09 -11.52
CA GLN A 229 5.60 -13.75 -10.15
C GLN A 229 4.45 -12.72 -10.10
N PRO A 230 3.25 -13.10 -9.63
CA PRO A 230 2.10 -12.19 -9.52
C PRO A 230 2.37 -11.01 -8.59
N LEU A 231 2.95 -11.27 -7.41
CA LEU A 231 3.19 -10.24 -6.39
C LEU A 231 4.14 -9.15 -6.89
N ASP A 232 5.21 -9.51 -7.61
CA ASP A 232 6.17 -8.60 -8.25
C ASP A 232 5.58 -7.74 -9.39
N GLY A 233 4.36 -8.02 -9.82
CA GLY A 233 3.62 -7.19 -10.77
C GLY A 233 2.92 -6.01 -10.10
N MET A 234 1.64 -5.82 -10.46
CA MET A 234 0.80 -4.76 -9.92
C MET A 234 0.67 -4.73 -8.39
N PRO A 235 0.57 -5.86 -7.65
CA PRO A 235 0.42 -5.86 -6.20
C PRO A 235 1.55 -5.11 -5.46
N PHE A 236 2.81 -5.56 -5.55
CA PHE A 236 3.92 -4.91 -4.85
C PHE A 236 4.25 -3.53 -5.42
N LEU A 237 4.07 -3.32 -6.73
CA LEU A 237 4.23 -1.99 -7.32
C LEU A 237 3.23 -0.99 -6.70
N HIS A 238 1.96 -1.38 -6.60
CA HIS A 238 0.93 -0.53 -6.02
C HIS A 238 1.14 -0.33 -4.52
N TYR A 239 1.54 -1.39 -3.81
CA TYR A 239 1.80 -1.38 -2.38
C TYR A 239 2.94 -0.42 -2.02
N LYS A 240 4.08 -0.50 -2.72
CA LYS A 240 5.20 0.44 -2.54
C LYS A 240 4.80 1.88 -2.87
N ARG A 241 3.94 2.09 -3.87
CA ARG A 241 3.45 3.42 -4.23
C ARG A 241 2.57 4.02 -3.14
N ILE A 242 1.61 3.26 -2.61
CA ILE A 242 0.73 3.75 -1.54
C ILE A 242 1.53 4.00 -0.26
N HIS A 243 2.50 3.15 0.05
CA HIS A 243 3.41 3.37 1.18
C HIS A 243 4.17 4.68 1.07
N ARG A 244 4.80 4.95 -0.09
CA ARG A 244 5.47 6.25 -0.35
C ARG A 244 4.52 7.44 -0.22
N ARG A 245 3.28 7.29 -0.72
CA ARG A 245 2.24 8.32 -0.56
C ARG A 245 1.90 8.56 0.91
N ALA A 246 1.80 7.51 1.72
CA ALA A 246 1.54 7.65 3.16
C ALA A 246 2.68 8.39 3.90
N ILE A 247 3.93 8.16 3.49
CA ILE A 247 5.09 8.92 4.01
C ILE A 247 4.97 10.41 3.63
N ASN A 248 4.71 10.70 2.35
CA ASN A 248 4.57 12.06 1.86
C ASN A 248 3.39 12.80 2.51
N GLU A 249 2.23 12.14 2.64
CA GLU A 249 1.07 12.65 3.38
C GLU A 249 1.46 13.07 4.80
N GLN A 250 2.23 12.24 5.51
CA GLN A 250 2.70 12.56 6.86
C GLN A 250 3.71 13.73 6.87
N ALA A 251 4.59 13.81 5.88
CA ALA A 251 5.55 14.91 5.74
C ALA A 251 4.86 16.26 5.49
N HIS A 252 3.83 16.29 4.64
CA HIS A 252 3.01 17.49 4.37
C HIS A 252 2.30 18.03 5.62
N LEU A 253 2.03 17.16 6.60
CA LEU A 253 1.45 17.52 7.90
C LEU A 253 2.48 18.02 8.94
N GLY A 254 3.73 18.27 8.53
CA GLY A 254 4.83 18.64 9.44
C GLY A 254 5.53 17.43 10.09
N GLY A 255 5.33 16.24 9.54
CA GLY A 255 6.00 14.99 9.90
C GLY A 255 7.44 14.90 9.40
N TYR A 256 8.43 15.45 10.12
CA TYR A 256 9.84 15.38 9.67
C TYR A 256 10.49 13.98 9.76
N PHE A 257 9.88 13.03 10.48
CA PHE A 257 10.40 11.67 10.65
C PHE A 257 9.26 10.66 10.54
N TYR A 258 9.52 9.57 9.85
CA TYR A 258 8.63 8.42 9.70
C TYR A 258 9.41 7.19 10.17
N ASP A 259 8.98 6.58 11.27
CA ASP A 259 9.69 5.49 11.95
C ASP A 259 8.92 4.15 11.93
N LYS A 260 9.46 3.11 12.59
CA LYS A 260 8.80 1.80 12.71
C LYS A 260 7.39 1.88 13.31
N ILE A 261 7.15 2.82 14.22
CA ILE A 261 5.84 3.01 14.86
C ILE A 261 4.89 3.66 13.86
N ASP A 262 5.34 4.65 13.10
CA ASP A 262 4.56 5.22 12.00
C ASP A 262 4.23 4.17 10.93
N PHE A 263 5.19 3.30 10.61
CA PHE A 263 4.95 2.15 9.72
C PHE A 263 3.87 1.23 10.29
N CYS A 264 4.00 0.79 11.55
CA CYS A 264 3.00 -0.05 12.22
C CYS A 264 1.60 0.59 12.24
N ALA A 265 1.52 1.90 12.43
CA ALA A 265 0.25 2.62 12.47
C ALA A 265 -0.43 2.75 11.10
N ASN A 266 0.34 2.74 10.01
CA ASN A 266 -0.20 2.94 8.66
C ASN A 266 -0.33 1.65 7.85
N ILE A 267 0.45 0.60 8.16
CA ILE A 267 0.56 -0.58 7.31
C ILE A 267 -0.78 -1.29 7.08
N GLY A 268 -1.68 -1.31 8.06
CA GLY A 268 -3.05 -1.82 7.90
C GLY A 268 -3.82 -1.12 6.79
N ARG A 269 -3.89 0.22 6.85
CA ARG A 269 -4.53 1.05 5.83
C ARG A 269 -3.85 0.91 4.47
N VAL A 270 -2.52 1.00 4.43
CA VAL A 270 -1.73 0.90 3.20
C VAL A 270 -1.96 -0.45 2.52
N ARG A 271 -1.96 -1.54 3.30
CA ARG A 271 -2.21 -2.90 2.80
C ARG A 271 -3.62 -3.04 2.22
N ALA A 272 -4.63 -2.58 2.95
CA ALA A 272 -6.03 -2.66 2.52
C ALA A 272 -6.28 -1.88 1.21
N GLU A 273 -5.65 -0.71 1.04
CA GLU A 273 -5.75 0.07 -0.19
C GLU A 273 -4.96 -0.56 -1.35
N ALA A 274 -3.81 -1.18 -1.06
CA ALA A 274 -2.93 -1.75 -2.08
C ALA A 274 -3.42 -3.10 -2.62
N LEU A 275 -3.80 -4.00 -1.72
CA LEU A 275 -4.10 -5.41 -2.02
C LEU A 275 -5.61 -5.64 -2.17
N THR A 276 -6.27 -4.80 -2.97
CA THR A 276 -7.67 -5.04 -3.33
C THR A 276 -7.80 -6.29 -4.20
N SER A 277 -8.95 -6.98 -4.13
CA SER A 277 -9.20 -8.16 -4.96
C SER A 277 -9.04 -7.90 -6.46
N ARG A 278 -9.29 -6.67 -6.91
CA ARG A 278 -9.03 -6.28 -8.30
C ARG A 278 -7.53 -6.28 -8.63
N VAL A 279 -6.70 -5.72 -7.76
CA VAL A 279 -5.25 -5.63 -7.96
C VAL A 279 -4.62 -7.01 -7.89
N ILE A 280 -5.03 -7.83 -6.92
CA ILE A 280 -4.57 -9.22 -6.78
C ILE A 280 -4.90 -10.03 -8.04
N ARG A 281 -6.18 -10.03 -8.47
CA ARG A 281 -6.58 -10.76 -9.69
C ARG A 281 -5.83 -10.26 -10.93
N SER A 282 -5.60 -8.96 -11.03
CA SER A 282 -4.79 -8.40 -12.12
C SER A 282 -3.34 -8.89 -12.08
N GLY A 283 -2.79 -9.13 -10.89
CA GLY A 283 -1.45 -9.72 -10.72
C GLY A 283 -1.37 -11.13 -11.30
N PHE A 284 -2.39 -11.97 -11.08
CA PHE A 284 -2.43 -13.31 -11.68
C PHE A 284 -2.70 -13.28 -13.19
N SER A 285 -3.66 -12.46 -13.65
CA SER A 285 -4.10 -12.45 -15.04
C SER A 285 -3.02 -11.92 -15.99
N GLN A 286 -2.25 -10.91 -15.57
CA GLN A 286 -1.14 -10.37 -16.36
C GLN A 286 0.02 -11.36 -16.54
N ARG A 287 0.04 -12.43 -15.73
CA ARG A 287 1.06 -13.48 -15.73
C ARG A 287 0.59 -14.76 -16.40
N GLY A 288 -0.62 -14.76 -16.99
CA GLY A 288 -1.21 -15.95 -17.60
C GLY A 288 -1.58 -17.07 -16.62
N LEU A 289 -1.55 -16.81 -15.31
CA LEU A 289 -1.80 -17.84 -14.29
C LEU A 289 -3.28 -18.02 -14.00
N TRP A 290 -4.05 -16.92 -13.92
CA TRP A 290 -5.49 -16.98 -13.69
C TRP A 290 -6.26 -15.75 -14.23
N PRO A 291 -7.25 -15.92 -15.13
CA PRO A 291 -7.58 -17.15 -15.86
C PRO A 291 -6.35 -17.73 -16.57
N PHE A 292 -6.27 -19.06 -16.62
CA PHE A 292 -5.11 -19.75 -17.19
C PHE A 292 -4.99 -19.43 -18.68
N ASN A 293 -3.90 -18.76 -19.06
CA ASN A 293 -3.62 -18.35 -20.43
C ASN A 293 -2.11 -18.12 -20.60
N PRO A 294 -1.33 -19.17 -20.87
CA PRO A 294 0.13 -19.10 -21.05
C PRO A 294 0.58 -18.14 -22.15
N ASP A 295 -0.23 -17.98 -23.20
CA ASP A 295 0.08 -17.18 -24.39
C ASP A 295 0.40 -15.71 -24.07
N ILE A 296 -0.15 -15.19 -22.97
CA ILE A 296 0.14 -13.84 -22.48
C ILE A 296 1.64 -13.64 -22.24
N ILE A 297 2.33 -14.69 -21.80
CA ILE A 297 3.76 -14.67 -21.53
C ILE A 297 4.55 -15.33 -22.66
N VAL A 298 4.09 -16.46 -23.20
CA VAL A 298 4.88 -17.24 -24.17
C VAL A 298 4.96 -16.55 -25.54
N ASN A 299 3.87 -16.00 -26.06
CA ASN A 299 3.87 -15.39 -27.41
C ASN A 299 4.85 -14.21 -27.52
N PRO A 300 4.89 -13.23 -26.59
CA PRO A 300 5.89 -12.16 -26.64
C PRO A 300 7.33 -12.66 -26.58
N LEU A 301 7.57 -13.80 -25.90
CA LEU A 301 8.90 -14.40 -25.85
C LEU A 301 9.25 -15.07 -27.17
N TRP A 302 8.29 -15.72 -27.85
CA TRP A 302 8.50 -16.24 -29.21
C TRP A 302 8.80 -15.13 -30.22
N GLU A 303 8.00 -14.07 -30.23
CA GLU A 303 8.23 -12.91 -31.10
C GLU A 303 9.64 -12.34 -30.88
N LYS A 304 10.07 -12.22 -29.62
CA LYS A 304 11.41 -11.77 -29.28
C LYS A 304 12.49 -12.73 -29.80
N TRP A 305 12.31 -14.03 -29.62
CA TRP A 305 13.26 -15.05 -30.06
C TRP A 305 13.43 -15.06 -31.59
N GLU A 306 12.32 -14.96 -32.32
CA GLU A 306 12.33 -14.85 -33.79
C GLU A 306 13.05 -13.57 -34.27
N LEU A 307 12.80 -12.43 -33.62
CA LEU A 307 13.50 -11.18 -33.91
C LEU A 307 15.02 -11.28 -33.66
N GLN A 308 15.45 -12.08 -32.69
CA GLN A 308 16.87 -12.28 -32.39
C GLN A 308 17.55 -13.27 -33.35
N ALA A 309 16.81 -14.26 -33.86
CA ALA A 309 17.33 -15.24 -34.82
C ALA A 309 17.44 -14.69 -36.26
N GLY A 310 16.72 -13.62 -36.59
CA GLY A 310 16.56 -13.12 -37.96
C GLY A 310 17.12 -11.73 -38.28
N GLN A 311 17.92 -11.09 -37.41
CA GLN A 311 18.44 -9.74 -37.68
C GLN A 311 19.78 -9.75 -38.43
N ASP A 312 19.72 -9.89 -39.75
CA ASP A 312 20.61 -9.09 -40.59
C ASP A 312 20.07 -7.66 -40.56
N LEU A 313 20.89 -6.69 -40.13
CA LEU A 313 20.57 -5.27 -40.23
C LEU A 313 20.32 -4.94 -41.71
N GLN A 314 19.06 -4.80 -42.12
CA GLN A 314 18.75 -4.31 -43.45
C GLN A 314 19.14 -2.83 -43.55
N ILE A 315 20.29 -2.58 -44.17
CA ILE A 315 20.71 -1.25 -44.58
C ILE A 315 19.77 -0.82 -45.69
N PHE A 316 19.01 0.24 -45.44
CA PHE A 316 18.09 0.81 -46.43
C PHE A 316 18.91 1.45 -47.56
N ASN A 317 18.96 0.78 -48.72
CA ASN A 317 19.44 1.35 -49.97
C ASN A 317 18.24 2.09 -50.61
N GLY A 318 18.38 3.40 -50.68
CA GLY A 318 17.25 4.33 -50.86
C GLY A 318 16.68 4.33 -52.28
N ASP A 319 15.69 3.49 -52.51
CA ASP A 319 15.02 3.41 -53.81
C ASP A 319 13.50 3.23 -53.59
N GLY A 320 12.74 4.34 -53.61
CA GLY A 320 11.28 4.28 -53.62
C GLY A 320 10.60 5.48 -52.98
N GLU A 321 10.33 6.52 -53.78
CA GLU A 321 9.36 7.57 -53.44
C GLU A 321 7.92 7.03 -53.61
N PRO A 322 7.02 7.38 -52.68
CA PRO A 322 5.63 7.62 -53.06
C PRO A 322 5.17 9.04 -52.70
N ASP A 323 4.39 9.54 -53.64
CA ASP A 323 3.78 10.85 -53.78
C ASP A 323 2.81 11.20 -52.63
N ILE A 324 2.87 12.43 -52.09
CA ILE A 324 1.94 12.92 -51.06
C ILE A 324 1.31 14.24 -51.49
N ARG A 325 -0.02 14.23 -51.63
CA ARG A 325 -0.87 15.41 -51.82
C ARG A 325 -0.89 16.32 -50.59
N SER A 326 -0.96 17.62 -50.87
CA SER A 326 -0.99 18.73 -49.91
C SER A 326 -2.41 19.12 -49.47
N SER A 327 -2.59 19.51 -48.19
CA SER A 327 -3.52 20.56 -47.69
C SER A 327 -3.61 20.59 -46.13
N PRO A 328 -4.13 21.66 -45.47
CA PRO A 328 -3.32 22.48 -44.55
C PRO A 328 -3.71 22.41 -43.05
N THR A 329 -2.87 23.09 -42.25
CA THR A 329 -2.97 23.56 -40.85
C THR A 329 -4.36 24.10 -40.46
N ASN A 330 -4.88 24.07 -39.21
CA ASN A 330 -4.30 24.22 -37.86
C ASN A 330 -5.33 23.86 -36.74
N ALA A 331 -4.81 23.69 -35.52
CA ALA A 331 -5.43 23.94 -34.18
C ALA A 331 -6.22 22.84 -33.41
N SER A 332 -5.47 22.21 -32.48
CA SER A 332 -5.67 22.16 -31.02
C SER A 332 -6.73 21.28 -30.33
N PHE A 333 -6.22 20.68 -29.24
CA PHE A 333 -6.83 20.12 -28.01
C PHE A 333 -7.31 18.66 -27.95
N SER A 334 -6.81 18.03 -26.89
CA SER A 334 -6.94 16.64 -26.46
C SER A 334 -8.30 16.31 -25.80
N PRO A 335 -8.68 15.02 -25.77
CA PRO A 335 -9.91 14.46 -25.15
C PRO A 335 -9.65 13.92 -23.71
N PRO A 336 -10.55 13.15 -23.05
CA PRO A 336 -11.92 13.42 -22.55
C PRO A 336 -12.07 13.07 -21.04
N THR A 337 -13.01 13.68 -20.30
CA THR A 337 -13.28 13.30 -18.88
C THR A 337 -14.78 13.38 -18.50
N THR A 338 -15.48 12.34 -18.94
CA THR A 338 -16.65 11.66 -18.36
C THR A 338 -17.50 12.37 -17.29
N ALA A 339 -18.66 12.89 -17.72
CA ALA A 339 -19.81 13.31 -16.91
C ALA A 339 -20.82 12.18 -16.59
N TYR A 340 -20.44 10.90 -16.79
CA TYR A 340 -21.40 9.80 -16.85
C TYR A 340 -21.90 9.28 -15.48
N LYS A 341 -21.49 9.89 -14.37
CA LYS A 341 -22.02 9.58 -13.01
C LYS A 341 -22.78 10.73 -12.36
N LEU A 342 -22.84 11.89 -13.02
CA LEU A 342 -23.63 13.05 -12.60
C LEU A 342 -25.13 12.92 -13.02
N GLN A 343 -25.42 12.00 -13.95
CA GLN A 343 -26.66 12.00 -14.73
C GLN A 343 -27.87 11.30 -14.07
N ARG A 344 -27.74 10.72 -12.87
CA ARG A 344 -28.82 9.92 -12.25
C ARG A 344 -29.53 10.59 -11.05
N SER A 345 -28.96 11.65 -10.47
CA SER A 345 -29.53 12.31 -9.29
C SER A 345 -30.10 13.70 -9.58
N ILE A 346 -29.64 14.35 -10.66
CA ILE A 346 -30.22 15.59 -11.20
C ILE A 346 -31.66 15.35 -11.71
N THR A 347 -31.96 14.14 -12.18
CA THR A 347 -33.25 13.75 -12.77
C THR A 347 -34.42 13.76 -11.77
N LYS A 348 -34.16 13.66 -10.46
CA LYS A 348 -35.22 13.71 -9.42
C LYS A 348 -35.55 15.13 -8.94
N VAL A 349 -34.59 16.05 -9.04
CA VAL A 349 -34.79 17.46 -8.66
C VAL A 349 -35.46 18.24 -9.80
N ASP A 350 -35.18 17.91 -11.07
CA ASP A 350 -35.88 18.50 -12.23
C ASP A 350 -37.38 18.14 -12.27
N ALA A 351 -37.77 16.95 -11.81
CA ALA A 351 -39.16 16.50 -11.81
C ALA A 351 -40.07 17.28 -10.83
N GLN A 352 -39.49 17.88 -9.78
CA GLN A 352 -40.24 18.69 -8.80
C GLN A 352 -40.18 20.19 -9.09
N LEU A 353 -39.17 20.67 -9.83
CA LEU A 353 -39.03 22.07 -10.23
C LEU A 353 -39.98 22.49 -11.36
N ASN A 354 -40.50 21.55 -12.16
CA ASN A 354 -41.50 21.83 -13.21
C ASN A 354 -42.89 22.23 -12.69
N LYS A 355 -43.14 22.16 -11.37
CA LYS A 355 -44.41 22.62 -10.77
C LYS A 355 -44.44 24.11 -10.41
N ILE A 356 -43.31 24.82 -10.54
CA ILE A 356 -43.18 26.25 -10.20
C ILE A 356 -42.91 27.04 -11.49
N GLU A 357 -43.70 26.77 -12.54
CA GLU A 357 -43.45 27.24 -13.90
C GLU A 357 -43.73 28.75 -14.12
N THR A 358 -44.03 29.52 -13.08
CA THR A 358 -44.42 30.94 -13.22
C THR A 358 -43.56 31.95 -12.47
N ALA A 359 -42.42 31.58 -11.84
CA ALA A 359 -41.60 32.55 -11.12
C ALA A 359 -40.09 32.49 -11.43
N ILE A 360 -39.67 33.36 -12.36
CA ILE A 360 -38.37 34.06 -12.43
C ILE A 360 -37.12 33.16 -12.68
N PRO A 361 -36.59 33.09 -13.92
CA PRO A 361 -35.35 32.38 -14.29
C PRO A 361 -34.09 32.76 -13.50
N GLY A 362 -34.08 33.95 -12.89
CA GLY A 362 -33.02 34.41 -11.99
C GLY A 362 -32.97 33.60 -10.69
N ILE A 363 -34.13 33.25 -10.11
CA ILE A 363 -34.21 32.49 -8.85
C ILE A 363 -33.70 31.06 -9.06
N ARG A 364 -34.02 30.42 -10.20
CA ARG A 364 -33.48 29.09 -10.55
C ARG A 364 -31.95 29.09 -10.63
N ARG A 365 -31.35 30.10 -11.28
CA ARG A 365 -29.89 30.25 -11.37
C ARG A 365 -29.26 30.50 -9.99
N SER A 366 -29.89 31.33 -9.17
CA SER A 366 -29.44 31.60 -7.80
C SER A 366 -29.52 30.35 -6.92
N LEU A 367 -30.62 29.61 -6.96
CA LEU A 367 -30.77 28.35 -6.20
C LEU A 367 -29.76 27.29 -6.63
N LYS A 368 -29.50 27.13 -7.93
CA LYS A 368 -28.47 26.20 -8.42
C LYS A 368 -27.08 26.59 -7.91
N LYS A 369 -26.72 27.89 -7.98
CA LYS A 369 -25.46 28.38 -7.42
C LYS A 369 -25.35 28.19 -5.92
N ILE A 370 -26.45 28.37 -5.17
CA ILE A 370 -26.50 28.11 -3.73
C ILE A 370 -26.28 26.62 -3.46
N LEU A 371 -26.96 25.72 -4.17
CA LEU A 371 -26.80 24.28 -3.99
C LEU A 371 -25.38 23.79 -4.36
N ASP A 372 -24.84 24.23 -5.50
CA ASP A 372 -23.46 23.91 -5.92
C ASP A 372 -22.44 24.48 -4.93
N GLY A 373 -22.66 25.70 -4.44
CA GLY A 373 -21.84 26.35 -3.42
C GLY A 373 -21.89 25.62 -2.07
N SER A 374 -23.08 25.26 -1.59
CA SER A 374 -23.27 24.49 -0.36
C SER A 374 -22.64 23.10 -0.43
N LEU A 375 -22.77 22.41 -1.56
CA LEU A 375 -22.12 21.12 -1.79
C LEU A 375 -20.59 21.25 -1.77
N THR A 376 -20.06 22.28 -2.43
CA THR A 376 -18.62 22.57 -2.44
C THR A 376 -18.11 22.89 -1.02
N GLN A 377 -18.85 23.71 -0.26
CA GLN A 377 -18.51 24.02 1.13
C GLN A 377 -18.58 22.79 2.04
N ALA A 378 -19.54 21.89 1.82
CA ALA A 378 -19.62 20.64 2.56
C ALA A 378 -18.39 19.75 2.31
N HIS A 379 -17.97 19.58 1.05
CA HIS A 379 -16.75 18.83 0.73
C HIS A 379 -15.49 19.49 1.28
N ILE A 380 -15.37 20.82 1.19
CA ILE A 380 -14.21 21.54 1.75
C ILE A 380 -14.16 21.34 3.27
N LYS A 381 -15.31 21.45 3.96
CA LYS A 381 -15.39 21.25 5.41
C LYS A 381 -15.02 19.81 5.79
N GLU A 382 -15.48 18.83 5.05
CA GLU A 382 -15.13 17.41 5.26
C GLU A 382 -13.62 17.18 5.11
N GLN A 383 -13.02 17.72 4.04
CA GLN A 383 -11.56 17.66 3.83
C GLN A 383 -10.78 18.37 4.94
N GLN A 384 -11.24 19.54 5.39
CA GLN A 384 -10.60 20.27 6.50
C GLN A 384 -10.69 19.49 7.80
N GLN A 385 -11.85 18.90 8.11
CA GLN A 385 -12.02 18.10 9.31
C GLN A 385 -11.09 16.88 9.28
N GLU A 386 -11.03 16.18 8.15
CA GLU A 386 -10.11 15.04 7.98
C GLU A 386 -8.65 15.45 8.17
N GLN A 387 -8.25 16.61 7.65
CA GLN A 387 -6.89 17.14 7.86
C GLN A 387 -6.61 17.46 9.34
N ILE A 388 -7.57 18.07 10.04
CA ILE A 388 -7.45 18.37 11.48
C ILE A 388 -7.29 17.07 12.28
N ASP A 389 -8.13 16.06 12.02
CA ASP A 389 -8.09 14.79 12.72
C ASP A 389 -6.75 14.07 12.48
N ARG A 390 -6.25 14.08 11.24
CA ARG A 390 -4.92 13.54 10.89
C ARG A 390 -3.78 14.27 11.60
N LEU A 391 -3.84 15.60 11.69
CA LEU A 391 -2.84 16.42 12.40
C LEU A 391 -2.84 16.13 13.91
N GLN A 392 -4.02 16.06 14.52
CA GLN A 392 -4.16 15.72 15.94
C GLN A 392 -3.57 14.34 16.22
N THR A 393 -3.98 13.33 15.43
CA THR A 393 -3.44 11.96 15.53
C THR A 393 -1.93 11.91 15.35
N LEU A 394 -1.37 12.70 14.43
CA LEU A 394 0.09 12.78 14.25
C LEU A 394 0.79 13.40 15.46
N ASN A 395 0.23 14.48 16.01
CA ASN A 395 0.82 15.18 17.15
C ASN A 395 0.75 14.35 18.44
N GLU A 396 -0.35 13.66 18.67
CA GLU A 396 -0.50 12.68 19.75
C GLU A 396 0.53 11.56 19.64
N ARG A 397 0.71 10.98 18.45
CA ARG A 397 1.72 9.93 18.21
C ARG A 397 3.15 10.42 18.46
N LYS A 398 3.48 11.65 18.07
CA LYS A 398 4.81 12.24 18.30
C LYS A 398 5.07 12.60 19.75
N SER A 399 4.06 13.07 20.48
CA SER A 399 4.16 13.44 21.89
C SER A 399 4.05 12.24 22.84
N ALA A 400 3.45 11.13 22.39
CA ALA A 400 3.31 9.91 23.18
C ALA A 400 4.67 9.32 23.60
N LYS A 401 4.79 8.98 24.88
CA LYS A 401 5.99 8.33 25.43
C LYS A 401 6.08 6.90 24.91
N LYS A 402 7.10 6.62 24.10
CA LYS A 402 7.32 5.30 23.49
C LYS A 402 7.87 4.31 24.51
N SER A 403 7.19 3.18 24.68
CA SER A 403 7.69 2.07 25.51
C SER A 403 8.92 1.44 24.84
N ARG A 404 10.02 1.33 25.59
CA ARG A 404 11.24 0.60 25.20
C ARG A 404 11.27 -0.81 25.78
N ARG A 405 10.15 -1.25 26.38
CA ARG A 405 10.03 -2.57 26.98
C ARG A 405 10.06 -3.65 25.90
N GLN A 406 10.63 -4.77 26.29
CA GLN A 406 10.79 -5.94 25.42
C GLN A 406 9.59 -6.86 25.64
N VAL A 407 9.01 -7.34 24.54
CA VAL A 407 7.96 -8.37 24.57
C VAL A 407 8.60 -9.74 24.45
N GLN A 408 9.48 -9.90 23.46
CA GLN A 408 10.14 -11.18 23.16
C GLN A 408 11.53 -10.93 22.53
N VAL A 409 12.46 -11.87 22.75
CA VAL A 409 13.78 -11.90 22.10
C VAL A 409 13.76 -12.99 21.04
N GLY A 410 13.92 -12.59 19.77
CA GLY A 410 13.87 -13.51 18.62
C GLY A 410 12.50 -14.17 18.40
N GLY A 411 12.45 -15.08 17.42
CA GLY A 411 11.26 -15.89 17.12
C GLY A 411 10.10 -15.11 16.52
N VAL A 412 9.02 -15.84 16.24
CA VAL A 412 7.80 -15.32 15.63
C VAL A 412 6.75 -15.10 16.72
N LEU A 413 6.03 -13.98 16.66
CA LEU A 413 5.00 -13.62 17.63
C LEU A 413 3.75 -13.10 16.91
N THR A 414 2.57 -13.59 17.29
CA THR A 414 1.31 -13.04 16.80
C THR A 414 1.01 -11.70 17.48
N VAL A 415 0.35 -10.78 16.77
CA VAL A 415 -0.10 -9.51 17.36
C VAL A 415 -1.00 -9.75 18.56
N GLN A 416 -1.89 -10.75 18.49
CA GLN A 416 -2.75 -11.12 19.60
C GLN A 416 -1.96 -11.55 20.85
N ASP A 417 -0.96 -12.42 20.70
CA ASP A 417 -0.17 -12.90 21.84
C ASP A 417 0.68 -11.79 22.45
N ALA A 418 1.24 -10.91 21.60
CA ALA A 418 1.94 -9.72 22.06
C ALA A 418 1.01 -8.82 22.89
N ASN A 419 -0.17 -8.47 22.36
CA ASN A 419 -1.16 -7.64 23.03
C ASN A 419 -1.64 -8.27 24.35
N ARG A 420 -1.83 -9.60 24.37
CA ARG A 420 -2.18 -10.35 25.57
C ARG A 420 -1.07 -10.27 26.63
N ALA A 421 0.19 -10.44 26.24
CA ALA A 421 1.34 -10.34 27.14
C ALA A 421 1.48 -8.93 27.73
N ILE A 422 1.29 -7.90 26.89
CA ILE A 422 1.34 -6.49 27.30
C ILE A 422 0.22 -6.18 28.31
N LYS A 423 -1.02 -6.59 28.02
CA LYS A 423 -2.18 -6.39 28.91
C LYS A 423 -2.01 -7.15 30.24
N LYS A 424 -1.50 -8.38 30.21
CA LYS A 424 -1.21 -9.16 31.42
C LYS A 424 -0.16 -8.47 32.30
N ARG A 425 0.85 -7.85 31.68
CA ARG A 425 1.88 -7.08 32.40
C ARG A 425 1.30 -5.81 33.01
N ALA A 426 0.55 -5.03 32.24
CA ALA A 426 -0.09 -3.80 32.72
C ALA A 426 -0.98 -4.07 33.94
N THR A 427 -1.83 -5.09 33.87
CA THR A 427 -2.71 -5.47 35.00
C THR A 427 -1.93 -5.96 36.23
N ALA A 428 -0.79 -6.63 36.05
CA ALA A 428 0.08 -7.01 37.17
C ALA A 428 0.77 -5.79 37.82
N GLU A 429 1.17 -4.82 37.02
CA GLU A 429 1.77 -3.55 37.48
C GLU A 429 0.75 -2.69 38.24
N GLU A 430 -0.49 -2.58 37.75
CA GLU A 430 -1.59 -1.91 38.43
C GLU A 430 -1.86 -2.55 39.80
N LYS A 431 -2.00 -3.88 39.86
CA LYS A 431 -2.16 -4.61 41.13
C LYS A 431 -1.00 -4.39 42.09
N LYS A 432 0.23 -4.32 41.58
CA LYS A 432 1.43 -4.04 42.40
C LYS A 432 1.42 -2.61 42.93
N ALA A 433 1.04 -1.63 42.10
CA ALA A 433 0.93 -0.24 42.48
C ALA A 433 -0.19 -0.02 43.52
N GLU A 434 -1.33 -0.68 43.34
CA GLU A 434 -2.45 -0.66 44.29
C GLU A 434 -2.04 -1.26 45.64
N ARG A 435 -1.38 -2.43 45.65
CA ARG A 435 -0.82 -3.02 46.88
C ARG A 435 0.18 -2.10 47.57
N LYS A 436 1.01 -1.39 46.80
CA LYS A 436 1.96 -0.41 47.35
C LYS A 436 1.24 0.78 47.97
N ARG A 437 0.23 1.35 47.30
CA ARG A 437 -0.60 2.44 47.82
C ARG A 437 -1.33 2.04 49.11
N LEU A 438 -1.91 0.85 49.15
CA LEU A 438 -2.56 0.30 50.34
C LEU A 438 -1.59 0.11 51.51
N LYS A 439 -0.35 -0.28 51.22
CA LYS A 439 0.72 -0.40 52.23
C LYS A 439 1.14 0.98 52.74
N GLU A 440 1.37 1.95 51.86
CA GLU A 440 1.71 3.34 52.21
C GLU A 440 0.60 3.99 53.05
N LEU A 441 -0.68 3.73 52.75
CA LEU A 441 -1.83 4.16 53.57
C LEU A 441 -1.86 3.53 54.98
N ARG A 442 -1.42 2.27 55.12
CA ARG A 442 -1.37 1.56 56.41
C ARG A 442 -0.19 1.98 57.28
N GLU A 443 0.92 2.38 56.66
CA GLU A 443 2.17 2.76 57.35
C GLU A 443 2.29 4.28 57.58
N ALA A 444 1.31 5.08 57.12
CA ALA A 444 1.27 6.51 57.38
C ALA A 444 1.11 6.80 58.89
N PRO A 445 1.95 7.65 59.49
CA PRO A 445 1.89 7.94 60.93
C PRO A 445 0.57 8.62 61.30
N LEU A 446 -0.01 8.26 62.46
CA LEU A 446 -1.30 8.76 62.98
C LEU A 446 -1.41 10.30 63.11
N GLY A 447 -0.32 11.05 62.92
CA GLY A 447 -0.27 12.51 63.01
C GLY A 447 -0.42 13.27 61.68
N SER A 448 -0.55 12.58 60.54
CA SER A 448 -0.67 13.21 59.21
C SER A 448 -1.95 12.83 58.45
N MET A 449 -3.01 12.41 59.15
CA MET A 449 -4.34 12.38 58.53
C MET A 449 -4.77 13.84 58.33
N PRO A 450 -5.16 14.27 57.12
CA PRO A 450 -5.88 15.53 57.00
C PRO A 450 -7.10 15.45 57.94
N PRO A 451 -7.47 16.56 58.61
CA PRO A 451 -8.59 16.55 59.53
C PRO A 451 -9.78 15.93 58.81
N MET A 452 -10.46 14.97 59.46
CA MET A 452 -11.71 14.44 58.90
C MET A 452 -12.55 15.63 58.47
N PRO A 453 -13.00 15.69 57.20
CA PRO A 453 -13.91 16.74 56.80
C PRO A 453 -15.09 16.71 57.77
N PRO A 454 -15.56 17.88 58.25
CA PRO A 454 -16.68 17.93 59.16
C PRO A 454 -17.83 17.10 58.58
N PRO A 455 -18.62 16.40 59.42
CA PRO A 455 -19.76 15.65 58.93
C PRO A 455 -20.59 16.57 58.04
N LEU A 456 -20.80 16.13 56.80
CA LEU A 456 -21.53 16.86 55.77
C LEU A 456 -22.84 17.35 56.40
N SER A 457 -23.09 18.65 56.31
CA SER A 457 -24.38 19.17 56.77
C SER A 457 -25.49 18.55 55.91
N ALA A 458 -26.73 18.50 56.40
CA ALA A 458 -27.86 18.00 55.61
C ALA A 458 -28.02 18.72 54.25
N SER A 459 -27.44 19.92 54.11
CA SER A 459 -27.33 20.67 52.85
C SER A 459 -26.28 20.09 51.89
N ASP A 460 -25.18 19.56 52.41
CA ASP A 460 -24.07 19.03 51.60
C ASP A 460 -24.36 17.61 51.09
N GLU A 461 -25.09 16.79 51.85
CA GLU A 461 -25.57 15.48 51.38
C GLU A 461 -26.60 15.61 50.24
N ALA A 462 -27.48 16.62 50.31
CA ALA A 462 -28.43 16.93 49.25
C ALA A 462 -27.74 17.40 47.95
N ALA A 463 -26.64 18.16 48.06
CA ALA A 463 -25.85 18.62 46.92
C ALA A 463 -25.07 17.48 46.23
N ILE A 464 -24.55 16.52 47.00
CA ILE A 464 -23.83 15.36 46.48
C ILE A 464 -24.79 14.39 45.77
N GLN A 465 -25.98 14.15 46.31
CA GLN A 465 -27.00 13.33 45.64
C GLN A 465 -27.44 13.98 44.32
N ARG A 466 -27.66 15.30 44.29
CA ARG A 466 -27.99 16.05 43.06
C ARG A 466 -26.91 15.93 41.98
N ASN A 467 -25.63 16.14 42.32
CA ASN A 467 -24.53 16.06 41.35
C ASN A 467 -24.27 14.63 40.86
N THR A 468 -24.50 13.62 41.70
CA THR A 468 -24.39 12.21 41.30
C THR A 468 -25.51 11.83 40.34
N LEU A 469 -26.72 12.32 40.56
CA LEU A 469 -27.87 12.11 39.67
C LEU A 469 -27.70 12.84 38.33
N LEU A 470 -27.18 14.07 38.33
CA LEU A 470 -26.87 14.83 37.12
C LEU A 470 -25.79 14.14 36.25
N ASN A 471 -24.75 13.60 36.89
CA ASN A 471 -23.72 12.81 36.17
C ASN A 471 -24.26 11.50 35.59
N LEU A 472 -25.18 10.83 36.29
CA LEU A 472 -25.87 9.64 35.77
C LEU A 472 -26.80 9.99 34.60
N ILE A 473 -27.48 11.14 34.65
CA ILE A 473 -28.33 11.62 33.55
C ILE A 473 -27.49 12.01 32.32
N GLU A 474 -26.34 12.67 32.50
CA GLU A 474 -25.41 13.00 31.39
C GLU A 474 -24.79 11.76 30.73
N GLN A 475 -24.57 10.68 31.49
CA GLN A 475 -24.07 9.40 30.94
C GLN A 475 -25.13 8.65 30.13
N VAL A 476 -26.41 8.86 30.41
CA VAL A 476 -27.52 8.17 29.71
C VAL A 476 -28.04 8.99 28.52
N TYR A 477 -27.88 10.32 28.51
CA TYR A 477 -28.33 11.20 27.42
C TYR A 477 -27.21 12.12 26.89
N PRO A 478 -26.42 11.68 25.89
CA PRO A 478 -25.35 12.50 25.31
C PRO A 478 -25.94 13.64 24.45
N ARG A 479 -25.93 14.87 24.99
CA ARG A 479 -26.10 16.17 24.31
C ARG A 479 -26.92 16.19 23.00
N ARG A 480 -28.25 16.28 23.13
CA ARG A 480 -29.07 17.20 22.32
C ARG A 480 -30.09 17.88 23.23
N SER A 481 -30.09 19.20 23.17
CA SER A 481 -30.79 20.15 24.03
C SER A 481 -32.32 20.06 23.90
N ASP A 482 -32.99 19.57 24.94
CA ASP A 482 -34.42 19.81 25.17
C ASP A 482 -34.59 20.72 26.40
N PRO A 483 -34.94 22.01 26.20
CA PRO A 483 -35.12 22.98 27.28
C PRO A 483 -36.19 22.60 28.31
N ASN A 484 -37.13 21.72 27.96
CA ASN A 484 -38.20 21.31 28.87
C ASN A 484 -37.73 20.34 29.97
N LEU A 485 -36.65 19.59 29.71
CA LEU A 485 -36.09 18.63 30.67
C LEU A 485 -35.37 19.35 31.83
N ILE A 486 -34.70 20.46 31.55
CA ILE A 486 -34.02 21.29 32.56
C ILE A 486 -35.06 21.92 33.50
N ARG A 487 -36.15 22.44 32.93
CA ARG A 487 -37.24 23.08 33.70
C ARG A 487 -37.98 22.11 34.62
N TRP A 488 -38.18 20.86 34.19
CA TRP A 488 -38.82 19.83 35.01
C TRP A 488 -37.97 19.44 36.25
N VAL A 489 -36.64 19.40 36.10
CA VAL A 489 -35.71 19.08 37.20
C VAL A 489 -35.62 20.22 38.22
N GLU A 490 -35.76 21.48 37.79
CA GLU A 490 -35.76 22.65 38.69
C GLU A 490 -37.06 22.81 39.47
N GLU A 491 -38.19 22.26 38.99
CA GLU A 491 -39.51 22.41 39.63
C GLU A 491 -39.87 21.26 40.59
N ASN A 492 -39.13 20.13 40.60
CA ASN A 492 -39.51 18.91 41.32
C ASN A 492 -38.42 18.32 42.26
N ILE A 493 -37.31 19.04 42.49
CA ILE A 493 -36.26 18.73 43.48
C ILE A 493 -36.00 20.00 44.28
#